data_AF-A0A6F9A7R7-F1
#
_entry.id   AF-A0A6F9A7R7-F1
#
_cell.length_a   1.000
_cell.length_b   1.000
_cell.length_c   1.000
_cell.angle_alpha   90.00
_cell.angle_beta   90.00
_cell.angle_gamma   90.00
#
_symmetry.space_group_name_H-M   'P 1'
#
loop_
_entity.id
_entity.type
_entity.pdbx_description
1 polymer ?
#
loop_
_entity_poly.entity_id
_entity_poly.type
_entity_poly.pdbx_seq_one_letter_code
_entity_poly.pdbx_strand_id
1 'polypeptide(L)'
;MERDSEFLVKKAERATLRTCLRDKYRLPKSEQDANLLELAGDDIDVPEELLKMVDEDATEEEEKDSILGQIQNLQNMDMDQIKEKASATMVEMKSKAEEKCCVM
;
A
#
# COMPACT_ATOMS: atom_id res chain seq x y z
N MET A 1 -8.34 0.43 38.12
CA MET A 1 -8.74 -0.91 37.67
C MET A 1 -9.01 -0.91 36.18
N GLU A 2 -10.09 -0.31 35.67
CA GLU A 2 -10.41 -0.34 34.23
C GLU A 2 -9.34 0.29 33.31
N ARG A 3 -8.78 1.45 33.72
CA ARG A 3 -7.61 2.04 33.03
C ARG A 3 -6.38 1.13 33.04
N ASP A 4 -6.14 0.42 34.14
CA ASP A 4 -4.95 -0.41 34.29
C ASP A 4 -5.04 -1.66 33.40
N SER A 5 -6.25 -2.21 33.23
CA SER A 5 -6.51 -3.27 32.25
C SER A 5 -6.37 -2.77 30.81
N GLU A 6 -6.89 -1.59 30.47
CA GLU A 6 -6.71 -1.00 29.13
C GLU A 6 -5.23 -0.78 28.80
N PHE A 7 -4.45 -0.27 29.76
CA PHE A 7 -3.01 -0.10 29.59
C PHE A 7 -2.26 -1.43 29.46
N LEU A 8 -2.73 -2.48 30.14
CA LEU A 8 -2.16 -3.82 30.00
C LEU A 8 -2.39 -4.36 28.59
N VAL A 9 -3.62 -4.25 28.07
CA VAL A 9 -3.98 -4.68 26.71
C VAL A 9 -3.14 -3.93 25.68
N LYS A 10 -3.10 -2.59 25.71
CA LYS A 10 -2.29 -1.80 24.76
C LYS A 10 -0.80 -2.14 24.79
N LYS A 11 -0.25 -2.45 25.97
CA LYS A 11 1.15 -2.87 26.08
C LYS A 11 1.37 -4.25 25.45
N ALA A 12 0.39 -5.14 25.59
CA ALA A 12 0.44 -6.48 25.05
C ALA A 12 0.28 -6.48 23.52
N GLU A 13 -0.65 -5.70 22.96
CA GLU A 13 -0.76 -5.53 21.50
C GLU A 13 0.57 -5.05 20.90
N ARG A 14 1.21 -4.07 21.55
CA ARG A 14 2.52 -3.58 21.13
C ARG A 14 3.62 -4.63 21.28
N ALA A 15 3.51 -5.52 22.27
CA ALA A 15 4.44 -6.64 22.45
C ALA A 15 4.22 -7.71 21.38
N THR A 16 2.97 -8.02 21.01
CA THR A 16 2.62 -8.90 19.88
C THR A 16 3.27 -8.41 18.60
N LEU A 17 3.12 -7.12 18.25
CA LEU A 17 3.77 -6.53 17.07
C LEU A 17 5.30 -6.68 17.11
N ARG A 18 5.90 -6.42 18.27
CA ARG A 18 7.35 -6.54 18.49
C ARG A 18 7.84 -7.98 18.31
N THR A 19 7.05 -8.97 18.73
CA THR A 19 7.34 -10.40 18.55
C THR A 19 7.24 -10.79 17.08
N CYS A 20 6.15 -10.42 16.39
CA CYS A 20 5.99 -10.69 14.96
C CYS A 20 7.14 -10.12 14.11
N LEU A 21 7.59 -8.88 14.39
CA LEU A 21 8.71 -8.28 13.68
C LEU A 21 10.05 -9.00 13.96
N ARG A 22 10.28 -9.43 15.20
CA ARG A 22 11.49 -10.21 15.53
C ARG A 22 11.50 -11.53 14.79
N ASP A 23 10.37 -12.23 14.75
CA ASP A 23 10.26 -13.49 14.01
C ASP A 23 10.47 -13.27 12.50
N LYS A 24 9.85 -12.23 11.93
CA LYS A 24 9.99 -11.86 10.51
C LYS A 24 11.45 -11.61 10.11
N TYR A 25 12.22 -10.92 10.96
CA TYR A 25 13.61 -10.57 10.69
C TYR A 25 14.63 -11.48 11.39
N ARG A 26 14.19 -12.60 11.97
CA ARG A 26 15.03 -13.58 12.68
C ARG A 26 15.89 -12.96 13.79
N LEU A 27 15.34 -11.97 14.49
CA LEU A 27 15.98 -11.35 15.64
C LEU A 27 15.77 -12.19 16.90
N PRO A 28 16.67 -12.11 17.89
CA PRO A 28 16.49 -12.78 19.17
C PRO A 28 15.18 -12.39 19.85
N LYS A 29 14.54 -13.38 20.47
CA LYS A 29 13.32 -13.18 21.25
C LYS A 29 13.58 -12.28 22.47
N SER A 30 12.58 -11.48 22.83
CA SER A 30 12.62 -10.63 24.02
C SER A 30 11.89 -11.31 25.16
N GLU A 31 12.60 -11.64 26.23
CA GLU A 31 11.99 -12.23 27.44
C GLU A 31 10.96 -11.27 28.07
N GLN A 32 11.23 -9.96 28.01
CA GLN A 32 10.30 -8.95 28.51
C GLN A 32 8.98 -8.95 27.73
N ASP A 33 9.05 -9.13 26.41
CA ASP A 33 7.85 -9.17 25.58
C ASP A 33 7.10 -10.49 25.82
N ALA A 34 7.80 -11.62 25.88
CA ALA A 34 7.21 -12.92 26.18
C ALA A 34 6.43 -12.93 27.51
N ASN A 35 7.03 -12.41 28.58
CA ASN A 35 6.37 -12.31 29.89
C ASN A 35 5.12 -11.42 29.86
N LEU A 36 5.15 -10.37 29.03
CA LEU A 36 4.04 -9.42 28.94
C LEU A 36 2.88 -10.00 28.14
N LEU A 37 3.14 -10.78 27.09
CA LEU A 37 2.11 -11.56 26.39
C LEU A 37 1.52 -12.63 27.32
N GLU A 38 2.35 -13.38 28.06
CA GLU A 38 1.86 -14.41 29.00
C GLU A 38 0.96 -13.83 30.09
N LEU A 39 1.29 -12.64 30.62
CA LEU A 39 0.49 -11.95 31.63
C LEU A 39 -0.87 -11.49 31.09
N ALA A 40 -0.92 -11.13 29.81
CA ALA A 40 -2.09 -10.52 29.21
C ALA A 40 -3.01 -11.57 28.53
N GLY A 41 -2.51 -12.79 28.29
CA GLY A 41 -3.26 -13.92 27.76
C GLY A 41 -3.13 -14.07 26.24
N ASP A 42 -3.65 -15.19 25.70
CA ASP A 42 -3.51 -15.56 24.28
C ASP A 42 -4.41 -14.74 23.32
N ASP A 43 -5.41 -14.00 23.82
CA ASP A 43 -6.38 -13.29 22.99
C ASP A 43 -5.92 -11.88 22.56
N ILE A 44 -4.61 -11.65 22.42
CA ILE A 44 -4.06 -10.31 22.14
C ILE A 44 -3.33 -10.26 20.80
N ASP A 45 -4.04 -9.70 19.82
CA ASP A 45 -3.56 -9.46 18.47
C ASP A 45 -2.77 -8.15 18.33
N VAL A 46 -2.27 -7.90 17.13
CA VAL A 46 -1.64 -6.62 16.78
C VAL A 46 -2.66 -5.46 16.83
N PRO A 47 -2.22 -4.23 17.15
CA PRO A 47 -3.14 -3.09 17.32
C PRO A 47 -4.06 -2.86 16.10
N GLU A 48 -5.36 -2.69 16.35
CA GLU A 48 -6.38 -2.48 15.30
C GLU A 48 -6.10 -1.24 14.43
N GLU A 49 -5.55 -0.17 15.02
CA GLU A 49 -5.16 1.04 14.30
C GLU A 49 -4.16 0.75 13.18
N LEU A 50 -3.25 -0.23 13.39
CA LEU A 50 -2.30 -0.65 12.37
C LEU A 50 -2.96 -1.46 11.26
N LEU A 51 -3.94 -2.31 11.60
CA LEU A 51 -4.71 -3.07 10.61
C LEU A 51 -5.49 -2.12 9.69
N LYS A 52 -6.15 -1.11 10.27
CA LYS A 52 -6.90 -0.10 9.52
C LYS A 52 -6.04 0.68 8.53
N MET A 53 -4.82 1.06 8.92
CA MET A 53 -3.89 1.74 8.01
C MET A 53 -3.46 0.86 6.83
N VAL A 54 -3.26 -0.45 7.06
CA VAL A 54 -2.92 -1.39 5.98
C VAL A 54 -4.08 -1.56 5.01
N ASP A 55 -5.31 -1.64 5.52
CA ASP A 55 -6.50 -1.75 4.69
C ASP A 55 -6.75 -0.47 3.85
N GLU A 56 -6.57 0.71 4.45
CA GLU A 56 -6.69 2.00 3.76
C GLU A 56 -5.65 2.16 2.64
N ASP A 57 -4.38 1.84 2.90
CA ASP A 57 -3.31 1.88 1.90
C ASP A 57 -3.61 0.94 0.70
N ALA A 58 -4.19 -0.24 0.95
CA ALA A 58 -4.58 -1.16 -0.12
C ALA A 58 -5.68 -0.57 -1.01
N THR A 59 -6.67 0.10 -0.42
CA THR A 59 -7.77 0.71 -1.18
C THR A 59 -7.32 1.90 -2.02
N GLU A 60 -6.42 2.76 -1.50
CA GLU A 60 -5.94 3.92 -2.25
C GLU A 60 -5.11 3.54 -3.48
N GLU A 61 -4.34 2.45 -3.42
CA GLU A 61 -3.57 1.96 -4.57
C GLU A 61 -4.47 1.31 -5.62
N GLU A 62 -5.51 0.55 -5.20
CA GLU A 62 -6.50 -0.01 -6.13
C GLU A 62 -7.30 1.07 -6.88
N GLU A 63 -7.63 2.19 -6.23
CA GLU A 63 -8.31 3.32 -6.89
C GLU A 63 -7.42 3.98 -7.96
N LYS A 64 -6.10 4.08 -7.74
CA LYS A 64 -5.15 4.65 -8.71
C LYS A 64 -4.89 3.73 -9.89
N ASP A 65 -4.82 2.42 -9.66
CA ASP A 65 -4.62 1.41 -10.71
C ASP A 65 -5.89 1.13 -11.51
N SER A 66 -7.06 1.48 -10.98
CA SER A 66 -8.33 1.40 -11.70
C SER A 66 -8.38 2.40 -12.86
N ILE A 67 -8.98 1.97 -13.97
CA ILE A 67 -9.19 2.78 -15.19
C ILE A 67 -9.89 4.10 -14.84
N LEU A 68 -10.74 4.12 -13.81
CA LEU A 68 -11.42 5.34 -13.35
C LEU A 68 -10.45 6.35 -12.71
N GLY A 69 -9.46 5.88 -11.94
CA GLY A 69 -8.41 6.72 -11.34
C GLY A 69 -7.41 7.24 -12.37
N GLN A 70 -7.12 6.46 -13.41
CA GLN A 70 -6.39 6.96 -14.59
C GLN A 70 -7.17 8.07 -15.31
N ILE A 71 -8.50 7.94 -15.47
CA ILE A 71 -9.33 8.99 -16.10
C ILE A 71 -9.39 10.26 -15.24
N GLN A 72 -9.44 10.16 -13.91
CA GLN A 72 -9.32 11.34 -13.04
C GLN A 72 -7.96 12.03 -13.19
N ASN A 73 -6.86 11.27 -13.31
CA ASN A 73 -5.55 11.85 -13.62
C ASN A 73 -5.50 12.53 -15.00
N LEU A 74 -6.28 12.06 -15.99
CA LEU A 74 -6.45 12.73 -17.27
C LEU A 74 -7.22 14.06 -17.17
N GLN A 75 -8.06 14.27 -16.15
CA GLN A 75 -8.76 15.56 -15.97
C GLN A 75 -7.79 16.72 -15.69
N ASN A 76 -6.58 16.39 -15.22
CA ASN A 76 -5.51 17.35 -14.99
C ASN A 76 -4.63 17.60 -16.24
N MET A 77 -4.91 16.93 -17.36
CA MET A 77 -4.22 17.17 -18.64
C MET A 77 -5.08 18.04 -19.55
N ASP A 78 -4.49 19.14 -20.02
CA ASP A 78 -5.09 20.03 -21.00
C ASP A 78 -5.46 19.27 -22.29
N MET A 79 -6.73 19.37 -22.71
CA MET A 79 -7.25 18.69 -23.90
C MET A 79 -6.47 19.03 -25.17
N ASP A 80 -5.90 20.23 -25.24
CA ASP A 80 -5.07 20.65 -26.36
C ASP A 80 -3.73 19.88 -26.40
N GLN A 81 -3.12 19.58 -25.25
CA GLN A 81 -1.91 18.76 -25.18
C GLN A 81 -2.18 17.30 -25.53
N ILE A 82 -3.35 16.77 -25.15
CA ILE A 82 -3.76 15.41 -25.51
C ILE A 82 -3.93 15.31 -27.03
N LYS A 83 -4.58 16.31 -27.64
CA LYS A 83 -4.79 16.36 -29.09
C LYS A 83 -3.48 16.48 -29.86
N GLU A 84 -2.55 17.32 -29.37
CA GLU A 84 -1.24 17.49 -29.97
C GLU A 84 -0.44 16.18 -29.90
N LYS A 85 -0.35 15.54 -28.73
CA LYS A 85 0.35 14.25 -28.56
C LYS A 85 -0.28 13.13 -29.39
N ALA A 86 -1.60 13.05 -29.44
CA ALA A 86 -2.31 12.06 -30.25
C ALA A 86 -2.04 12.27 -31.75
N SER A 87 -2.08 13.52 -32.23
CA SER A 87 -1.79 13.84 -33.63
C SER A 87 -0.33 13.56 -33.99
N ALA A 88 0.63 13.91 -33.11
CA ALA A 88 2.04 13.61 -33.30
C ALA A 88 2.31 12.10 -33.36
N THR A 89 1.69 11.32 -32.48
CA THR A 89 1.83 9.85 -32.46
C THR A 89 1.24 9.21 -33.73
N MET A 90 0.09 9.69 -34.21
CA MET A 90 -0.50 9.21 -35.46
C MET A 90 0.38 9.52 -36.67
N VAL A 91 0.97 10.72 -36.74
CA VAL A 91 1.88 11.11 -37.82
C VAL A 91 3.17 10.28 -37.77
N GLU A 92 3.73 10.04 -36.59
CA GLU A 92 4.89 9.16 -36.43
C GLU A 92 4.60 7.72 -36.83
N MET A 93 3.45 7.16 -36.41
CA MET A 93 3.05 5.81 -36.81
C MET A 93 2.85 5.71 -38.32
N LYS A 94 2.21 6.71 -38.92
CA LYS A 94 2.00 6.78 -40.37
C LYS A 94 3.33 6.87 -41.11
N SER A 95 4.23 7.75 -40.68
CA SER A 95 5.58 7.89 -41.25
C SER A 95 6.39 6.59 -41.14
N LYS A 96 6.41 5.95 -39.96
CA LYS A 96 7.10 4.65 -39.77
C LYS A 96 6.47 3.52 -40.60
N ALA A 97 5.16 3.55 -40.82
CA ALA A 97 4.47 2.57 -41.66
C ALA A 97 4.78 2.80 -43.15
N GLU A 98 4.80 4.05 -43.61
CA GLU A 98 5.20 4.44 -44.95
C GLU A 98 6.67 4.09 -45.22
N GLU A 99 7.56 4.33 -44.26
CA GLU A 99 8.99 3.99 -44.33
C GLU A 99 9.23 2.47 -44.40
N LYS A 100 8.42 1.67 -43.68
CA LYS A 100 8.48 0.20 -43.77
C LYS A 100 7.82 -0.38 -45.03
N CYS A 101 6.88 0.33 -45.65
CA CYS A 101 6.19 -0.11 -46.86
C CYS A 101 6.98 0.23 -48.14
N CYS A 102 7.70 1.36 -48.16
CA CYS A 102 8.56 1.78 -49.28
C CYS A 102 9.84 0.94 -49.45
N VAL A 103 10.15 0.03 -48.51
CA VAL A 103 11.34 -0.85 -48.54
C VAL A 103 10.99 -2.27 -49.02
N MET A 104 9.73 -2.55 -49.37
CA MET A 104 9.30 -3.76 -50.11
C MET A 104 9.14 -3.48 -51.60
#